data_AF-A0A6M3KP13-F1
#
_entry.id   AF-A0A6M3KP13-F1
#
_cell.length_a   1.000
_cell.length_b   1.000
_cell.length_c   1.000
_cell.angle_alpha   90.00
_cell.angle_beta   90.00
_cell.angle_gamma   90.00
#
_symmetry.space_group_name_H-M   'P 1'
#
loop_
_entity.id
_entity.type
_entity.pdbx_description
1 polymer ?
#
loop_
_entity_poly.entity_id
_entity_poly.type
_entity_poly.pdbx_seq_one_letter_code
_entity_poly.pdbx_strand_id
1 'polypeptide(L)'
;MAALGTITGTIERIRTEDGRPPLVVIALTCTASADDNSYPSTIINDLAGVSDYDLRGLKLYSVATIPGTVGPTDNTDLVLNDRYGIDIMAGAGVNLIDNTAKNRSVIGIASAILVTGDITCAITGNAVPSAVTTIVLELIGV
;
A
#
# COMPACT_ATOMS: atom_id res chain seq x y z
N MET A 1 -1.67 27.44 3.72
CA MET A 1 -1.76 26.02 4.12
C MET A 1 -0.71 25.28 3.31
N ALA A 2 0.13 24.48 3.94
CA ALA A 2 1.06 23.59 3.22
C ALA A 2 0.26 22.62 2.35
N ALA A 3 0.75 22.34 1.14
CA ALA A 3 0.14 21.35 0.27
C ALA A 3 0.43 19.96 0.86
N LEU A 4 -0.61 19.24 1.26
CA LEU A 4 -0.45 17.87 1.70
C LEU A 4 0.08 17.01 0.55
N GLY A 5 0.86 15.98 0.87
CA GLY A 5 1.18 14.93 -0.09
C GLY A 5 -0.10 14.27 -0.64
N THR A 6 0.06 13.36 -1.58
CA THR A 6 -1.07 12.67 -2.22
C THR A 6 -0.85 11.16 -2.22
N ILE A 7 -1.93 10.42 -2.06
CA ILE A 7 -1.99 8.99 -2.36
C ILE A 7 -3.19 8.79 -3.28
N THR A 8 -2.95 8.26 -4.46
CA THR A 8 -3.98 7.83 -5.40
C THR A 8 -3.86 6.34 -5.66
N GLY A 9 -4.92 5.70 -6.13
CA GLY A 9 -4.95 4.25 -6.32
C GLY A 9 -5.69 3.85 -7.58
N THR A 10 -5.24 2.76 -8.19
CA THR A 10 -5.97 2.01 -9.21
C THR A 10 -6.09 0.56 -8.79
N ILE A 11 -7.09 -0.13 -9.32
CA ILE A 11 -7.33 -1.55 -9.07
C ILE A 11 -7.38 -2.33 -10.38
N GLU A 12 -6.76 -3.50 -10.39
CA GLU A 12 -6.84 -4.49 -11.45
C GLU A 12 -7.33 -5.82 -10.86
N ARG A 13 -8.30 -6.44 -11.52
CA ARG A 13 -8.80 -7.77 -11.16
C ARG A 13 -8.30 -8.79 -12.17
N ILE A 14 -7.38 -9.63 -11.74
CA ILE A 14 -6.86 -10.71 -12.57
C ILE A 14 -7.77 -11.91 -12.37
N ARG A 15 -8.62 -12.15 -13.38
CA ARG A 15 -9.42 -13.38 -13.44
C ARG A 15 -8.46 -14.54 -13.68
N THR A 16 -8.31 -15.38 -12.69
CA THR A 16 -7.59 -16.64 -12.84
C THR A 16 -8.52 -17.69 -13.43
N GLU A 17 -7.97 -18.64 -14.19
CA GLU A 17 -8.72 -19.80 -14.72
C GLU A 17 -9.44 -20.57 -13.59
N ASP A 18 -10.46 -21.33 -13.95
CA ASP A 18 -11.29 -22.12 -13.02
C ASP A 18 -10.42 -22.90 -12.00
N GLY A 19 -10.67 -22.66 -10.71
CA GLY A 19 -10.00 -23.34 -9.60
C GLY A 19 -8.83 -22.59 -8.96
N ARG A 20 -8.48 -21.37 -9.42
CA ARG A 20 -7.48 -20.50 -8.78
C ARG A 20 -8.14 -19.35 -8.00
N PRO A 21 -7.59 -18.91 -6.86
CA PRO A 21 -8.16 -17.81 -6.09
C PRO A 21 -8.06 -16.51 -6.89
N PRO A 22 -9.13 -15.67 -6.89
CA PRO A 22 -9.10 -14.40 -7.61
C PRO A 22 -8.01 -13.50 -7.03
N LEU A 23 -7.22 -12.89 -7.92
CA LEU A 23 -6.16 -11.96 -7.55
C LEU A 23 -6.63 -10.53 -7.83
N VAL A 24 -6.53 -9.68 -6.80
CA VAL A 24 -6.78 -8.25 -6.89
C VAL A 24 -5.46 -7.54 -6.68
N VAL A 25 -5.09 -6.68 -7.62
CA VAL A 25 -3.88 -5.86 -7.54
C VAL A 25 -4.31 -4.41 -7.37
N ILE A 26 -3.86 -3.77 -6.29
CA ILE A 26 -4.06 -2.34 -6.06
C ILE A 26 -2.70 -1.66 -6.23
N ALA A 27 -2.61 -0.71 -7.15
CA ALA A 27 -1.41 0.10 -7.33
C ALA A 27 -1.67 1.50 -6.77
N LEU A 28 -0.95 1.84 -5.69
CA LEU A 28 -0.97 3.16 -5.08
C LEU A 28 0.19 3.98 -5.61
N THR A 29 -0.08 5.23 -6.02
CA THR A 29 0.96 6.21 -6.30
C THR A 29 0.98 7.23 -5.16
N CYS A 30 2.08 7.24 -4.42
CA CYS A 30 2.25 8.06 -3.22
C CYS A 30 3.28 9.16 -3.51
N THR A 31 2.90 10.42 -3.31
CA THR A 31 3.77 11.59 -3.45
C THR A 31 3.84 12.33 -2.13
N ALA A 32 5.05 12.53 -1.59
CA ALA A 32 5.26 13.28 -0.36
C ALA A 32 4.92 14.77 -0.57
N SER A 33 4.55 15.46 0.50
CA SER A 33 4.44 16.91 0.48
C SER A 33 5.79 17.54 0.08
N ALA A 34 5.73 18.62 -0.69
CA ALA A 34 6.89 19.45 -0.97
C ALA A 34 7.30 20.31 0.25
N ASP A 35 6.40 20.50 1.21
CA ASP A 35 6.58 21.44 2.32
C ASP A 35 7.13 20.76 3.60
N ASP A 36 6.63 19.56 3.91
CA ASP A 36 7.00 18.84 5.15
C ASP A 36 7.49 17.39 4.91
N ASN A 37 7.65 16.99 3.66
CA ASN A 37 8.12 15.66 3.24
C ASN A 37 7.22 14.49 3.69
N SER A 38 6.03 14.76 4.23
CA SER A 38 5.13 13.72 4.75
C SER A 38 4.20 13.16 3.68
N TYR A 39 3.72 11.94 3.91
CA TYR A 39 2.61 11.35 3.16
C TYR A 39 1.34 11.43 4.01
N PRO A 40 0.16 11.69 3.42
CA PRO A 40 -1.10 11.64 4.16
C PRO A 40 -1.46 10.20 4.52
N SER A 41 -1.97 9.99 5.72
CA SER A 41 -2.65 8.73 6.07
C SER A 41 -3.93 8.62 5.25
N THR A 42 -4.07 7.55 4.47
CA THR A 42 -5.13 7.45 3.46
C THR A 42 -5.87 6.12 3.53
N ILE A 43 -7.20 6.19 3.60
CA ILE A 43 -8.07 5.01 3.50
C ILE A 43 -8.09 4.55 2.02
N ILE A 44 -7.58 3.36 1.76
CA ILE A 44 -7.46 2.80 0.41
C ILE A 44 -8.85 2.59 -0.22
N ASN A 45 -9.82 2.16 0.59
CA ASN A 45 -11.20 1.92 0.16
C ASN A 45 -11.90 3.19 -0.36
N ASP A 46 -11.48 4.37 0.08
CA ASP A 46 -12.10 5.64 -0.32
C ASP A 46 -11.46 6.25 -1.58
N LEU A 47 -10.38 5.65 -2.10
CA LEU A 47 -9.71 6.13 -3.30
C LEU A 47 -10.63 5.93 -4.52
N ALA A 48 -10.81 6.98 -5.32
CA ALA A 48 -11.73 6.97 -6.46
C ALA A 48 -11.49 5.83 -7.47
N GLY A 49 -10.25 5.34 -7.61
CA GLY A 49 -9.92 4.20 -8.47
C GLY A 49 -10.03 2.83 -7.80
N VAL A 50 -10.55 2.76 -6.57
CA VAL A 50 -10.70 1.56 -5.74
C VAL A 50 -12.11 1.46 -5.13
N SER A 51 -12.77 2.59 -4.84
CA SER A 51 -14.00 2.69 -4.04
C SER A 51 -15.23 1.95 -4.57
N ASP A 52 -15.25 1.62 -5.87
CA ASP A 52 -16.31 0.82 -6.47
C ASP A 52 -16.23 -0.67 -6.07
N TYR A 53 -15.19 -1.07 -5.33
CA TYR A 53 -14.90 -2.44 -4.98
C TYR A 53 -14.85 -2.66 -3.48
N ASP A 54 -15.52 -3.73 -3.06
CA ASP A 54 -15.43 -4.21 -1.69
C ASP A 54 -14.19 -5.08 -1.51
N LEU A 55 -13.23 -4.60 -0.72
CA LEU A 55 -12.00 -5.35 -0.41
C LEU A 55 -12.22 -6.40 0.70
N ARG A 56 -13.39 -6.42 1.35
CA ARG A 56 -13.69 -7.37 2.42
C ARG A 56 -13.72 -8.81 1.89
N GLY A 57 -13.22 -9.73 2.71
CA GLY A 57 -13.09 -11.13 2.33
C GLY A 57 -11.82 -11.45 1.55
N LEU A 58 -11.01 -10.45 1.18
CA LEU A 58 -9.68 -10.68 0.61
C LEU A 58 -8.61 -10.79 1.71
N LYS A 59 -7.46 -11.35 1.37
CA LYS A 59 -6.26 -11.45 2.20
C LYS A 59 -5.08 -10.80 1.51
N LEU A 60 -4.29 -9.99 2.22
CA LEU A 60 -3.05 -9.43 1.70
C LEU A 60 -2.00 -10.54 1.53
N TYR A 61 -1.57 -10.79 0.30
CA TYR A 61 -0.59 -11.83 0.00
C TYR A 61 0.83 -11.27 -0.05
N SER A 62 1.02 -10.16 -0.74
CA SER A 62 2.33 -9.50 -0.83
C SER A 62 2.19 -8.00 -1.09
N VAL A 63 3.27 -7.28 -0.79
CA VAL A 63 3.42 -5.85 -1.05
C VAL A 63 4.74 -5.62 -1.77
N ALA A 64 4.72 -4.86 -2.85
CA ALA A 64 5.92 -4.38 -3.52
C ALA A 64 6.01 -2.86 -3.44
N THR A 65 7.24 -2.34 -3.32
CA THR A 65 7.53 -0.91 -3.29
C THR A 65 8.51 -0.58 -4.41
N ILE A 66 8.22 0.49 -5.14
CA ILE A 66 8.97 0.88 -6.34
C ILE A 66 9.20 2.40 -6.24
N PRO A 67 10.44 2.86 -5.99
CA PRO A 67 10.71 4.29 -5.99
C PRO A 67 10.51 4.89 -7.37
N GLY A 68 10.01 6.13 -7.39
CA GLY A 68 9.98 6.98 -8.57
C GLY A 68 11.34 7.61 -8.86
N THR A 69 11.38 8.59 -9.77
CA THR A 69 12.61 9.29 -10.13
C THR A 69 13.23 10.04 -8.94
N VAL A 70 12.39 10.64 -8.10
CA VAL A 70 12.78 11.18 -6.79
C VAL A 70 12.20 10.21 -5.77
N GLY A 71 13.02 9.26 -5.32
CA GLY A 71 12.59 8.26 -4.35
C GLY A 71 12.48 8.82 -2.93
N PRO A 72 11.82 8.10 -2.02
CA PRO A 72 11.78 8.44 -0.60
C PRO A 72 13.14 8.23 0.09
N THR A 73 13.25 8.59 1.36
CA THR A 73 14.42 8.24 2.19
C THR A 73 14.60 6.72 2.25
N ASP A 74 15.85 6.24 2.21
CA ASP A 74 16.15 4.83 2.43
C ASP A 74 15.60 4.36 3.78
N ASN A 75 15.07 3.14 3.81
CA ASN A 75 14.43 2.57 5.00
C ASN A 75 13.20 3.36 5.47
N THR A 76 12.42 3.92 4.54
CA THR A 76 11.09 4.48 4.86
C THR A 76 10.13 3.33 5.22
N ASP A 77 9.32 3.53 6.25
CA ASP A 77 8.38 2.54 6.77
C ASP A 77 7.04 2.58 6.03
N LEU A 78 6.44 1.41 5.84
CA LEU A 78 5.06 1.24 5.40
C LEU A 78 4.26 0.48 6.47
N VAL A 79 3.08 0.99 6.79
CA VAL A 79 2.11 0.30 7.64
C VAL A 79 0.76 0.28 6.93
N LEU A 80 0.11 -0.90 6.92
CA LEU A 80 -1.26 -1.06 6.45
C LEU A 80 -2.10 -1.45 7.66
N ASN A 81 -2.98 -0.57 8.10
CA ASN A 81 -3.83 -0.83 9.26
C ASN A 81 -5.22 -1.27 8.83
N ASP A 82 -5.78 -2.27 9.50
CA ASP A 82 -7.19 -2.63 9.35
C ASP A 82 -8.12 -1.61 10.04
N ARG A 83 -9.43 -1.87 9.97
CA ARG A 83 -10.47 -1.05 10.61
C ARG A 83 -10.33 -0.89 12.13
N TYR A 84 -9.50 -1.70 12.78
CA TYR A 84 -9.23 -1.64 14.22
C TYR A 84 -7.87 -1.01 14.54
N GLY A 85 -7.12 -0.56 13.54
CA GLY A 85 -5.78 0.01 13.71
C GLY A 85 -4.68 -1.04 13.88
N ILE A 86 -4.94 -2.30 13.50
CA ILE A 86 -3.96 -3.39 13.59
C ILE A 86 -3.18 -3.47 12.29
N ASP A 87 -1.85 -3.52 12.38
CA ASP A 87 -0.98 -3.68 11.22
C ASP A 87 -1.14 -5.07 10.58
N ILE A 88 -1.72 -5.11 9.38
CA ILE A 88 -1.95 -6.35 8.62
C ILE A 88 -0.69 -6.90 7.96
N MET A 89 0.42 -6.15 7.99
CA MET A 89 1.74 -6.60 7.55
C MET A 89 2.56 -7.20 8.70
N ALA A 90 2.08 -7.13 9.94
CA ALA A 90 2.77 -7.66 11.13
C ALA A 90 4.24 -7.19 11.27
N GLY A 91 4.50 -5.92 10.97
CA GLY A 91 5.84 -5.31 11.00
C GLY A 91 6.67 -5.54 9.74
N ALA A 92 6.19 -6.29 8.76
CA ALA A 92 6.94 -6.60 7.53
C ALA A 92 7.10 -5.40 6.57
N GLY A 93 6.51 -4.25 6.90
CA GLY A 93 6.68 -2.99 6.18
C GLY A 93 7.73 -2.04 6.79
N VAL A 94 8.34 -2.41 7.93
CA VAL A 94 9.45 -1.64 8.52
C VAL A 94 10.64 -1.63 7.56
N ASN A 95 11.20 -0.45 7.31
CA ASN A 95 12.32 -0.21 6.40
C ASN A 95 12.10 -0.76 4.96
N LEU A 96 10.85 -0.91 4.52
CA LEU A 96 10.54 -1.56 3.25
C LEU A 96 10.72 -0.66 2.02
N ILE A 97 10.51 0.64 2.18
CA ILE A 97 10.61 1.61 1.08
C ILE A 97 12.05 2.14 1.01
N ASP A 98 12.62 2.15 -0.20
CA ASP A 98 13.99 2.58 -0.46
C ASP A 98 14.00 3.68 -1.53
N ASN A 99 15.04 4.50 -1.57
CA ASN A 99 15.18 5.58 -2.57
C ASN A 99 15.42 5.03 -3.99
N THR A 100 16.05 3.86 -4.10
CA THR A 100 16.53 3.33 -5.39
C THR A 100 16.15 1.88 -5.65
N ALA A 101 16.06 1.05 -4.60
CA ALA A 101 15.77 -0.35 -4.71
C ALA A 101 14.26 -0.61 -4.80
N LYS A 102 13.90 -1.60 -5.63
CA LYS A 102 12.55 -2.17 -5.62
C LYS A 102 12.52 -3.29 -4.61
N ASN A 103 11.63 -3.20 -3.64
CA ASN A 103 11.50 -4.22 -2.60
C ASN A 103 10.17 -4.95 -2.71
N ARG A 104 10.12 -6.13 -2.11
CA ARG A 104 8.91 -6.93 -1.99
C ARG A 104 8.90 -7.64 -0.65
N SER A 105 7.78 -7.53 0.05
CA SER A 105 7.49 -8.25 1.28
C SER A 105 6.36 -9.25 1.00
N VAL A 106 6.60 -10.53 1.30
CA VAL A 106 5.62 -11.59 1.16
C VAL A 106 5.05 -11.90 2.53
N ILE A 107 3.75 -11.65 2.72
CA ILE A 107 3.04 -11.96 3.98
C ILE A 107 2.68 -13.45 4.00
N GLY A 108 2.25 -13.98 2.85
CA GLY A 108 1.87 -15.39 2.69
C GLY A 108 0.48 -15.71 3.26
N ILE A 109 -0.17 -16.74 2.71
CA ILE A 109 -1.60 -17.03 2.94
C ILE A 109 -1.91 -17.43 4.39
N ALA A 110 -0.99 -18.14 5.04
CA ALA A 110 -1.16 -18.66 6.39
C ALA A 110 -1.14 -17.55 7.45
N SER A 111 -0.37 -16.48 7.20
CA SER A 111 -0.21 -15.34 8.10
C SER A 111 -1.09 -14.16 7.72
N ALA A 112 -1.67 -14.17 6.51
CA ALA A 112 -2.46 -13.08 6.00
C ALA A 112 -3.79 -12.92 6.76
N ILE A 113 -3.99 -11.70 7.27
CA ILE A 113 -5.21 -11.29 7.96
C ILE A 113 -6.31 -11.05 6.93
N LEU A 114 -7.53 -11.47 7.26
CA LEU A 114 -8.71 -11.22 6.44
C LEU A 114 -9.09 -9.75 6.52
N VAL A 115 -9.29 -9.10 5.38
CA VAL A 115 -9.82 -7.74 5.31
C VAL A 115 -11.29 -7.77 5.74
N THR A 116 -11.61 -7.07 6.83
CA THR A 116 -12.98 -7.00 7.39
C THR A 116 -13.62 -5.62 7.30
N GLY A 117 -12.87 -4.63 6.82
CA GLY A 117 -13.31 -3.26 6.59
C GLY A 117 -12.23 -2.47 5.87
N ASP A 118 -12.11 -1.19 6.21
CA ASP A 118 -11.16 -0.29 5.57
C ASP A 118 -9.71 -0.67 5.84
N ILE A 119 -8.87 -0.44 4.84
CA ILE A 119 -7.41 -0.53 4.97
C ILE A 119 -6.86 0.90 4.89
N THR A 120 -6.12 1.31 5.92
CA THR A 120 -5.45 2.61 5.96
C THR A 120 -3.97 2.44 5.63
N CYS A 121 -3.50 3.14 4.60
CA CYS A 121 -2.09 3.23 4.25
C CYS A 121 -1.42 4.39 5.01
N ALA A 122 -0.32 4.09 5.68
CA ALA A 122 0.54 5.08 6.33
C ALA A 122 2.00 4.84 5.95
N ILE A 123 2.70 5.91 5.54
CA ILE A 123 4.11 5.91 5.18
C ILE A 123 4.83 6.91 6.09
N THR A 124 5.88 6.47 6.77
CA THR A 124 6.61 7.29 7.75
C THR A 124 8.12 7.17 7.58
N GLY A 125 8.88 8.16 8.06
CA GLY A 125 10.34 8.15 7.99
C GLY A 125 10.93 8.79 6.72
N ASN A 126 10.09 9.32 5.82
CA ASN A 126 10.57 10.08 4.66
C ASN A 126 10.99 11.50 5.04
N ALA A 127 12.12 11.95 4.49
CA ALA A 127 12.65 13.31 4.61
C ALA A 127 12.94 13.94 3.24
N VAL A 128 12.52 13.31 2.13
CA VAL A 128 12.72 13.83 0.77
C VAL A 128 11.44 14.54 0.27
N PRO A 129 11.49 15.84 -0.06
CA PRO A 129 10.32 16.57 -0.54
C PRO A 129 9.88 16.06 -1.90
N SER A 130 8.56 16.00 -2.12
CA SER A 130 7.98 15.51 -3.39
C SER A 130 8.42 14.10 -3.80
N ALA A 131 8.92 13.29 -2.85
CA ALA A 131 9.31 11.91 -3.11
C ALA A 131 8.13 11.08 -3.59
N VAL A 132 8.35 10.29 -4.64
CA VAL A 132 7.33 9.44 -5.25
C VAL A 132 7.69 7.97 -4.99
N THR A 133 6.72 7.19 -4.56
CA THR A 133 6.82 5.73 -4.51
C THR A 133 5.53 5.09 -4.98
N THR A 134 5.65 4.00 -5.73
CA THR A 134 4.51 3.16 -6.09
C THR A 134 4.48 1.96 -5.15
N ILE A 135 3.33 1.76 -4.50
CA ILE A 135 3.07 0.59 -3.65
C ILE A 135 2.09 -0.32 -4.38
N VAL A 136 2.46 -1.57 -4.60
CA VAL A 136 1.58 -2.57 -5.22
C VAL A 136 1.15 -3.57 -4.15
N LEU A 137 -0.15 -3.63 -3.90
CA LEU A 137 -0.77 -4.59 -2.99
C LEU A 137 -1.36 -5.72 -3.82
N GLU A 138 -0.96 -6.95 -3.51
CA GLU A 138 -1.52 -8.15 -4.12
C GLU A 138 -2.41 -8.84 -3.08
N LEU A 139 -3.71 -8.87 -3.34
CA LEU A 139 -4.70 -9.49 -2.49
C LEU A 139 -5.30 -10.72 -3.15
N ILE A 140 -5.54 -11.76 -2.37
CA ILE A 140 -6.16 -13.01 -2.83
C ILE A 140 -7.51 -13.22 -2.17
N GLY A 141 -8.48 -13.74 -2.92
CA GLY A 141 -9.75 -14.19 -2.36
C GLY A 141 -9.61 -15.49 -1.58
N VAL A 142 -10.40 -15.63 -0.51
CA VAL A 142 -10.56 -16.88 0.26
C VAL A 142 -11.74 -17.71 -0.22
#